data_AF-A0A564UF57-F1
#
_entry.id   AF-A0A564UF57-F1
#
_cell.length_a   1.000
_cell.length_b   1.000
_cell.length_c   1.000
_cell.angle_alpha   90.00
_cell.angle_beta   90.00
_cell.angle_gamma   90.00
#
_symmetry.space_group_name_H-M   'P 1'
#
loop_
_entity.id
_entity.type
_entity.pdbx_description
1 polymer ?
#
loop_
_entity_poly.entity_id
_entity_poly.type
_entity_poly.pdbx_seq_one_letter_code
_entity_poly.pdbx_strand_id
1 'polypeptide(L)'
;MEAINTNFHDIKIGDYSISWNLNGGDAFAISEESVHEAGCIHTSQGLEFDYTGVIIGDDMRFENGKVITDYTKRAKTDNSLK
;
A
#
# COMPACT_ATOMS: atom_id res chain seq x y z
N MET A 1 -4.49 -19.62 -10.31
CA MET A 1 -5.22 -19.92 -9.07
C MET A 1 -5.07 -18.71 -8.16
N GLU A 2 -6.19 -18.05 -7.83
CA GLU A 2 -6.42 -17.09 -6.73
C GLU A 2 -5.68 -15.73 -6.64
N ALA A 3 -5.24 -15.11 -7.74
CA ALA A 3 -4.50 -13.83 -7.64
C ALA A 3 -5.23 -12.60 -8.22
N ILE A 4 -6.56 -12.65 -8.35
CA ILE A 4 -7.41 -11.52 -8.78
C ILE A 4 -8.78 -11.60 -8.07
N ASN A 5 -8.78 -11.88 -6.76
CA ASN A 5 -10.02 -11.87 -5.99
C ASN A 5 -10.06 -10.64 -5.10
N THR A 6 -10.67 -9.56 -5.59
CA THR A 6 -10.93 -8.33 -4.82
C THR A 6 -11.82 -8.57 -3.60
N ASN A 7 -12.46 -9.75 -3.47
CA ASN A 7 -13.18 -10.14 -2.25
C ASN A 7 -12.27 -10.75 -1.18
N PHE A 8 -10.97 -10.95 -1.46
CA PHE A 8 -9.99 -11.43 -0.49
C PHE A 8 -9.12 -10.27 0.00
N HIS A 9 -9.45 -9.72 1.17
CA HIS A 9 -8.76 -8.54 1.68
C HIS A 9 -7.54 -8.93 2.52
N ASP A 10 -6.35 -8.76 1.95
CA ASP A 10 -5.04 -9.01 2.56
C ASP A 10 -4.65 -7.96 3.61
N ILE A 11 -5.10 -6.71 3.43
CA ILE A 11 -4.83 -5.60 4.33
C ILE A 11 -6.07 -5.36 5.19
N LYS A 12 -5.90 -5.35 6.52
CA LYS A 12 -6.96 -5.05 7.48
C LYS A 12 -6.48 -4.03 8.51
N ILE A 13 -7.17 -2.89 8.60
CA ILE A 13 -6.86 -1.77 9.49
C ILE A 13 -8.17 -1.36 10.19
N GLY A 14 -8.40 -1.87 11.41
CA GLY A 14 -9.69 -1.69 12.08
C GLY A 14 -10.83 -2.29 11.24
N ASP A 15 -11.85 -1.49 10.94
CA ASP A 15 -12.98 -1.87 10.09
C ASP A 15 -12.70 -1.70 8.58
N TYR A 16 -11.57 -1.08 8.24
CA TYR A 16 -11.14 -0.93 6.85
C TYR A 16 -10.39 -2.16 6.38
N SER A 17 -10.64 -2.59 5.14
CA SER A 17 -9.91 -3.68 4.52
C SER A 17 -9.86 -3.56 3.01
N ILE A 18 -8.75 -3.98 2.40
CA ILE A 18 -8.49 -3.87 0.96
C ILE A 18 -7.54 -4.97 0.50
N SER A 19 -7.61 -5.34 -0.78
CA SER A 19 -6.73 -6.33 -1.41
C SER A 19 -5.47 -5.68 -1.97
N TRP A 20 -4.35 -6.40 -1.97
CA TRP A 20 -3.15 -5.95 -2.71
C TRP A 20 -3.33 -6.19 -4.21
N ASN A 21 -2.93 -5.23 -5.05
CA ASN A 21 -2.77 -5.47 -6.48
C ASN A 21 -1.40 -6.15 -6.73
N LEU A 22 -1.34 -7.48 -6.56
CA LEU A 22 -0.09 -8.26 -6.66
C LEU A 22 0.24 -8.75 -8.08
N ASN A 23 -0.67 -8.62 -9.04
CA ASN A 23 -0.60 -9.36 -10.31
C ASN A 23 -0.77 -8.55 -11.61
N GLY A 24 -1.00 -7.24 -11.54
CA GLY A 24 -1.23 -6.41 -12.73
C GLY A 24 -0.06 -5.49 -13.04
N GLY A 25 0.86 -5.94 -13.89
CA GLY A 25 2.07 -5.22 -14.30
C GLY A 25 1.87 -3.87 -14.99
N ASP A 26 0.65 -3.38 -15.20
CA ASP A 26 0.42 -2.13 -15.93
C ASP A 26 -0.67 -1.30 -15.25
N ALA A 27 -0.22 -0.35 -14.44
CA ALA A 27 -0.93 0.84 -14.00
C ALA A 27 -2.14 0.65 -13.05
N PHE A 28 -1.78 0.43 -11.78
CA PHE A 28 -2.64 0.60 -10.59
C PHE A 28 -3.50 1.89 -10.58
N ALA A 29 -3.14 2.94 -11.32
CA ALA A 29 -3.87 4.21 -11.27
C ALA A 29 -4.84 4.45 -12.43
N ILE A 30 -4.90 3.56 -13.43
CA ILE A 30 -5.66 3.83 -14.67
C ILE A 30 -6.73 2.79 -14.99
N SER A 31 -6.80 1.66 -14.27
CA SER A 31 -7.87 0.69 -14.47
C SER A 31 -9.09 1.03 -13.59
N GLU A 32 -10.31 0.87 -14.12
CA GLU A 32 -11.53 1.20 -13.38
C GLU A 32 -11.68 0.38 -12.08
N GLU A 33 -11.10 -0.82 -12.04
CA GLU A 33 -11.17 -1.75 -10.91
C GLU A 33 -10.07 -1.52 -9.85
N SER A 34 -8.99 -0.80 -10.17
CA SER A 34 -7.86 -0.62 -9.23
C SER A 34 -8.16 0.29 -8.05
N VAL A 35 -9.24 1.08 -8.12
CA VAL A 35 -9.72 1.91 -7.00
C VAL A 35 -10.07 1.07 -5.76
N HIS A 36 -10.34 -0.22 -5.95
CA HIS A 36 -10.67 -1.17 -4.88
C HIS A 36 -9.46 -1.96 -4.38
N GLU A 37 -8.24 -1.60 -4.80
CA GLU A 37 -7.02 -2.29 -4.44
C GLU A 37 -5.97 -1.33 -3.87
N ALA A 38 -4.97 -1.86 -3.19
CA ALA A 38 -3.78 -1.12 -2.76
C ALA A 38 -2.59 -1.45 -3.68
N GLY A 39 -1.98 -0.41 -4.24
CA GLY A 39 -0.80 -0.50 -5.11
C GLY A 39 0.49 -0.16 -4.38
N CYS A 40 1.62 -0.46 -5.02
CA CYS A 40 2.92 -0.03 -4.53
C CYS A 40 3.15 1.45 -4.87
N ILE A 41 3.85 2.20 -4.01
CA ILE A 41 4.20 3.61 -4.27
C ILE A 41 4.95 3.81 -5.61
N HIS A 42 5.69 2.79 -6.07
CA HIS A 42 6.40 2.83 -7.35
C HIS A 42 5.46 2.83 -8.56
N THR A 43 4.27 2.23 -8.44
CA THR A 43 3.28 2.17 -9.54
C THR A 43 2.44 3.43 -9.64
N SER A 44 2.51 4.35 -8.66
CA SER A 44 1.89 5.68 -8.72
C SER A 44 2.82 6.78 -9.25
N GLN A 45 4.05 6.44 -9.65
CA GLN A 45 5.03 7.44 -10.08
C GLN A 45 4.61 8.10 -11.41
N GLY A 46 4.66 9.44 -11.44
CA GLY A 46 4.30 10.22 -12.63
C GLY A 46 2.80 10.44 -12.82
N LEU A 47 1.99 10.02 -11.84
CA LEU A 47 0.55 10.18 -11.82
C LEU A 47 0.16 11.27 -10.82
N GLU A 48 -0.91 11.99 -11.12
CA GLU A 48 -1.47 13.03 -10.26
C GLU A 48 -2.82 12.58 -9.72
N PHE A 49 -3.07 12.83 -8.44
CA PHE A 49 -4.30 12.46 -7.76
C PHE A 49 -4.82 13.65 -6.96
N ASP A 50 -6.13 13.91 -7.01
CA ASP A 50 -6.76 14.91 -6.14
C ASP A 50 -6.77 14.44 -4.67
N TYR A 51 -6.93 13.14 -4.45
CA TYR A 51 -6.95 12.50 -3.14
C TYR A 51 -6.21 11.17 -3.17
N THR A 52 -5.40 10.90 -2.14
CA THR A 52 -4.65 9.65 -2.01
C THR A 52 -4.64 9.19 -0.55
N GLY A 53 -4.98 7.92 -0.33
CA GLY A 53 -4.73 7.24 0.93
C GLY A 53 -3.32 6.64 0.92
N VAL A 54 -2.57 6.82 2.01
CA VAL A 54 -1.24 6.20 2.18
C VAL A 54 -1.28 5.29 3.38
N ILE A 55 -0.92 4.02 3.17
CA ILE A 55 -0.74 3.04 4.24
C ILE A 55 0.75 3.04 4.57
N ILE A 56 1.07 3.36 5.83
CA ILE A 56 2.44 3.44 6.34
C ILE A 56 2.64 2.31 7.35
N GLY A 57 3.78 1.61 7.26
CA GLY A 57 4.15 0.56 8.20
C GLY A 57 4.56 1.11 9.57
N ASP A 58 4.81 0.21 10.52
CA ASP A 58 5.19 0.58 11.89
C ASP A 58 6.57 1.27 12.00
N ASP A 59 7.33 1.30 10.91
CA ASP A 59 8.62 1.97 10.79
C ASP A 59 8.50 3.49 10.73
N MET A 60 7.29 4.04 10.51
CA MET A 60 7.01 5.47 10.63
C MET A 60 5.65 5.73 11.28
N ARG A 61 5.64 6.56 12.33
CA ARG A 61 4.43 6.86 13.12
C ARG A 61 4.42 8.32 13.58
N PHE A 62 3.23 8.84 13.87
CA PHE A 62 3.06 10.17 14.46
C PHE A 62 2.63 10.05 15.92
N GLU A 63 3.50 10.47 16.83
CA GLU A 63 3.29 10.37 18.27
C GLU A 63 3.63 11.71 18.92
N ASN A 64 2.75 12.23 19.77
CA ASN A 64 2.97 13.45 20.56
C ASN A 64 3.41 14.67 19.72
N GLY A 65 2.80 14.87 18.56
CA GLY A 65 3.10 16.00 17.68
C GLY A 65 4.39 15.85 16.88
N LYS A 66 5.00 14.66 16.84
CA LYS A 66 6.26 14.40 16.16
C LYS A 66 6.17 13.16 15.28
N VAL A 67 6.84 13.21 14.13
CA VAL A 67 7.10 12.05 13.30
C VAL A 67 8.25 11.26 13.92
N ILE A 68 8.02 9.97 14.17
CA ILE A 68 9.00 9.03 14.70
C ILE A 68 9.26 7.96 13.63
N THR A 69 10.53 7.77 13.29
CA THR A 69 10.97 6.71 12.37
C THR A 69 11.76 5.65 13.14
N ASP A 70 11.44 4.37 12.93
CA ASP A 70 12.09 3.24 13.58
C ASP A 70 12.43 2.15 12.55
N TYR A 71 13.68 2.15 12.10
CA TYR A 71 14.16 1.23 11.08
C TYR A 71 14.08 -0.24 11.49
N THR A 72 14.00 -0.54 12.79
CA THR A 72 13.93 -1.91 13.31
C THR A 72 12.53 -2.53 13.14
N LYS A 73 11.52 -1.68 12.87
CA LYS A 73 10.14 -2.08 12.63
C LYS A 73 9.78 -2.19 11.15
N ARG A 74 10.76 -2.09 10.25
CA ARG A 74 10.54 -2.34 8.83
C ARG A 74 10.05 -3.76 8.58
N ALA A 75 9.25 -3.94 7.52
CA ALA A 75 8.84 -5.26 7.10
C ALA A 75 10.07 -6.14 6.85
N LYS A 76 10.10 -7.35 7.40
CA LYS A 76 11.25 -8.28 7.24
C LYS A 76 11.51 -8.68 5.78
N THR A 77 10.52 -8.49 4.92
CA THR A 77 10.57 -8.75 3.48
C THR A 77 11.07 -7.55 2.67
N ASP A 78 11.23 -6.38 3.29
CA ASP A 78 11.75 -5.19 2.64
C ASP A 78 13.25 -5.37 2.33
N ASN A 79 13.57 -5.51 1.04
CA ASN A 79 14.92 -5.70 0.53
C ASN A 79 15.51 -4.42 -0.10
N SER A 80 14.87 -3.26 0.07
CA SER A 80 15.22 -2.02 -0.64
C SER A 80 16.56 -1.39 -0.20
N LEU A 81 17.22 -1.95 0.82
CA LEU A 81 18.45 -1.44 1.43
C LEU A 81 19.63 -2.44 1.37
N LYS A 82 19.58 -3.42 0.47
CA LYS A 82 20.76 -4.25 0.16
C LYS A 82 21.79 -3.50 -0.67
#